data_AF-A0A7S4FN40-F1
#
_entry.id   AF-A0A7S4FN40-F1
#
_cell.length_a   1.000
_cell.length_b   1.000
_cell.length_c   1.000
_cell.angle_alpha   90.00
_cell.angle_beta   90.00
_cell.angle_gamma   90.00
#
_symmetry.space_group_name_H-M   'P 1'
#
loop_
_entity.id
_entity.type
_entity.pdbx_description
1 polymer ?
#
loop_
_entity_poly.entity_id
_entity_poly.type
_entity_poly.pdbx_seq_one_letter_code
_entity_poly.pdbx_strand_id
1 'polypeptide(L)'
;GHGGSLVVATNGTVTLSLDIDKALGYTSGWARIRSPNSQVREGWQTLLQKYACQFPGCQFDYLLHGTRFYGNKYKEYPYTAAGVFHFRDVVKIDHFDAHAAHAFYDSPFERAVVVVSDGMNQNTLYLADRQRGWVRVAVTTGNWGLMYVAAVVELFHMPEPRYHPDFNRFMHLASQGTPRPEQWRGDVEACLTLGWTEMVKRMRATVAPLTTEAQQRDFAATVQALLGDYFVHFVRRGLRAAGAQKPDGVAFGGGVAFNTLMVA
;
A
#
# COMPACT_ATOMS: atom_id res chain seq x y z
N GLY A 1 -14.76 4.02 -6.02
CA GLY A 1 -14.91 3.42 -7.35
C GLY A 1 -14.27 2.04 -7.35
N HIS A 2 -14.58 1.21 -8.34
CA HIS A 2 -13.90 -0.07 -8.59
C HIS A 2 -12.43 0.22 -8.94
N GLY A 3 -11.46 -0.42 -8.27
CA GLY A 3 -10.06 0.03 -8.24
C GLY A 3 -9.03 -1.09 -8.10
N GLY A 4 -8.74 -1.74 -9.22
CA GLY A 4 -7.69 -2.76 -9.40
C GLY A 4 -7.31 -2.83 -10.88
N SER A 5 -6.34 -3.66 -11.25
CA SER A 5 -5.49 -3.36 -12.41
C SER A 5 -5.10 -4.54 -13.30
N LEU A 6 -5.09 -4.24 -14.60
CA LEU A 6 -4.72 -5.14 -15.69
C LEU A 6 -4.05 -4.32 -16.81
N VAL A 7 -2.79 -4.62 -17.11
CA VAL A 7 -1.89 -3.67 -17.79
C VAL A 7 -1.34 -4.29 -19.06
N VAL A 8 -1.46 -3.62 -20.22
CA VAL A 8 -0.79 -4.07 -21.45
C VAL A 8 0.02 -2.96 -22.13
N ALA A 9 1.01 -3.35 -22.93
CA ALA A 9 1.69 -2.47 -23.87
C ALA A 9 1.87 -3.14 -25.25
N THR A 10 1.49 -2.43 -26.31
CA THR A 10 2.00 -2.61 -27.68
C THR A 10 2.49 -1.25 -28.22
N ASN A 11 3.06 -1.23 -29.43
CA ASN A 11 3.86 -0.16 -30.05
C ASN A 11 3.14 1.20 -30.30
N GLY A 12 2.50 1.82 -29.30
CA GLY A 12 1.75 3.07 -29.54
C GLY A 12 1.10 3.77 -28.34
N THR A 13 1.04 3.16 -27.15
CA THR A 13 0.33 3.65 -25.92
C THR A 13 -1.17 3.36 -25.88
N VAL A 14 -1.59 2.49 -24.96
CA VAL A 14 -2.85 2.55 -24.18
C VAL A 14 -2.55 1.87 -22.84
N THR A 15 -3.12 2.35 -21.73
CA THR A 15 -3.08 1.69 -20.41
C THR A 15 -4.51 1.33 -20.01
N LEU A 16 -4.70 0.18 -19.35
CA LEU A 16 -5.98 -0.23 -18.79
C LEU A 16 -5.82 -0.63 -17.31
N SER A 17 -6.96 -0.83 -16.64
CA SER A 17 -7.07 -1.14 -15.21
C SER A 17 -8.36 -1.94 -15.01
N LEU A 18 -8.33 -3.05 -14.28
CA LEU A 18 -9.49 -3.92 -14.06
C LEU A 18 -9.45 -4.51 -12.65
N ASP A 19 -10.38 -4.05 -11.79
CA ASP A 19 -10.53 -4.59 -10.44
C ASP A 19 -11.28 -5.92 -10.46
N ILE A 20 -10.87 -6.85 -9.60
CA ILE A 20 -11.61 -8.08 -9.35
C ILE A 20 -11.83 -8.17 -7.84
N ASP A 21 -13.09 -7.98 -7.47
CA ASP A 21 -13.55 -7.68 -6.11
C ASP A 21 -13.21 -8.77 -5.08
N LYS A 22 -12.87 -8.37 -3.85
CA LYS A 22 -12.37 -9.27 -2.80
C LYS A 22 -13.50 -9.95 -2.02
N ALA A 23 -13.99 -11.07 -2.54
CA ALA A 23 -14.86 -11.97 -1.76
C ALA A 23 -14.09 -13.02 -0.92
N LEU A 24 -12.81 -13.32 -1.22
CA LEU A 24 -12.15 -14.57 -0.77
C LEU A 24 -10.70 -14.45 -0.24
N GLY A 25 -10.15 -13.25 -0.12
CA GLY A 25 -8.80 -13.02 0.46
C GLY A 25 -7.61 -13.23 -0.50
N TYR A 26 -6.48 -12.63 -0.12
CA TYR A 26 -5.17 -12.56 -0.79
C TYR A 26 -4.96 -11.53 -1.94
N THR A 27 -3.75 -10.96 -1.87
CA THR A 27 -2.93 -10.14 -2.81
C THR A 27 -3.53 -9.52 -4.09
N SER A 28 -3.48 -8.19 -4.14
CA SER A 28 -3.44 -7.34 -5.35
C SER A 28 -2.02 -7.32 -5.99
N GLY A 29 -1.86 -6.72 -7.17
CA GLY A 29 -0.57 -6.55 -7.87
C GLY A 29 -0.66 -5.57 -9.05
N TRP A 30 0.45 -4.96 -9.46
CA TRP A 30 0.46 -3.78 -10.35
C TRP A 30 1.60 -3.76 -11.38
N ALA A 31 1.40 -2.93 -12.41
CA ALA A 31 2.32 -2.49 -13.47
C ALA A 31 1.70 -1.23 -14.12
N ARG A 32 2.25 -0.57 -15.16
CA ARG A 32 3.61 -0.05 -15.33
C ARG A 32 3.47 1.26 -16.10
N ILE A 33 3.91 2.37 -15.50
CA ILE A 33 3.77 3.72 -16.05
C ILE A 33 4.90 4.02 -17.05
N ARG A 34 4.64 4.88 -18.04
CA ARG A 34 5.69 5.52 -18.86
C ARG A 34 6.15 6.81 -18.18
N SER A 35 7.43 6.89 -17.79
CA SER A 35 8.08 8.15 -17.44
C SER A 35 8.98 8.59 -18.60
N PRO A 36 9.00 9.88 -19.00
CA PRO A 36 9.98 10.42 -19.93
C PRO A 36 11.38 10.56 -19.30
N ASN A 37 11.51 10.39 -17.98
CA ASN A 37 12.76 10.56 -17.26
C ASN A 37 13.66 9.31 -17.42
N SER A 38 14.83 9.48 -18.04
CA SER A 38 15.76 8.38 -18.38
C SER A 38 16.19 7.55 -17.16
N GLN A 39 16.34 8.19 -16.01
CA GLN A 39 16.75 7.55 -14.74
C GLN A 39 15.74 6.52 -14.20
N VAL A 40 14.45 6.63 -14.58
CA VAL A 40 13.43 5.63 -14.21
C VAL A 40 13.58 4.38 -15.09
N ARG A 41 14.12 4.51 -16.31
CA ARG A 41 14.28 3.41 -17.27
C ARG A 41 15.29 2.37 -16.79
N GLU A 42 16.42 2.82 -16.26
CA GLU A 42 17.50 1.97 -15.75
C GLU A 42 17.06 1.18 -14.50
N GLY A 43 16.38 1.84 -13.55
CA GLY A 43 15.85 1.18 -12.36
C GLY A 43 14.95 -0.03 -12.66
N TRP A 44 14.02 0.13 -13.61
CA TRP A 44 13.18 -0.98 -14.06
C TRP A 44 13.94 -2.03 -14.89
N GLN A 45 15.04 -1.67 -15.56
CA GLN A 45 15.91 -2.65 -16.22
C GLN A 45 16.66 -3.51 -15.19
N THR A 46 17.15 -2.93 -14.09
CA THR A 46 17.76 -3.68 -12.98
C THR A 46 16.76 -4.66 -12.34
N LEU A 47 15.50 -4.24 -12.13
CA LEU A 47 14.46 -5.13 -11.63
C LEU A 47 14.16 -6.28 -12.60
N LEU A 48 14.04 -5.99 -13.90
CA LEU A 48 13.80 -7.02 -14.92
C LEU A 48 15.01 -7.95 -15.09
N GLN A 49 16.24 -7.46 -15.03
CA GLN A 49 17.46 -8.28 -15.05
C GLN A 49 17.51 -9.26 -13.87
N LYS A 50 17.10 -8.83 -12.67
CA LYS A 50 17.02 -9.70 -11.47
C LYS A 50 16.09 -10.90 -11.64
N TYR A 51 15.04 -10.78 -12.46
CA TYR A 51 14.09 -11.86 -12.76
C TYR A 51 14.33 -12.58 -14.10
N ALA A 52 15.00 -11.94 -15.07
CA ALA A 52 15.29 -12.52 -16.37
C ALA A 52 16.31 -13.68 -16.32
N CYS A 53 17.11 -13.77 -15.26
CA CYS A 53 18.11 -14.83 -15.07
C CYS A 53 17.55 -16.25 -14.86
N GLN A 54 16.22 -16.45 -14.86
CA GLN A 54 15.60 -17.74 -14.50
C GLN A 54 14.98 -18.55 -15.65
N PHE A 55 14.69 -17.96 -16.82
CA PHE A 55 13.98 -18.68 -17.90
C PHE A 55 14.43 -18.28 -19.32
N PRO A 56 15.38 -19.01 -19.94
CA PRO A 56 15.77 -18.80 -21.33
C PRO A 56 14.89 -19.61 -22.31
N GLY A 57 13.93 -18.94 -22.94
CA GLY A 57 13.28 -19.35 -24.19
C GLY A 57 11.95 -20.11 -24.08
N CYS A 58 10.90 -19.56 -24.72
CA CYS A 58 9.74 -20.27 -25.30
C CYS A 58 8.94 -19.32 -26.23
N GLN A 59 8.15 -19.88 -27.16
CA GLN A 59 7.28 -19.16 -28.13
C GLN A 59 5.90 -19.85 -28.26
N PHE A 60 4.95 -19.14 -28.91
CA PHE A 60 3.69 -19.58 -29.57
C PHE A 60 2.33 -19.66 -28.81
N ASP A 61 1.48 -18.66 -29.14
CA ASP A 61 0.09 -18.66 -29.68
C ASP A 61 -1.16 -19.40 -29.11
N TYR A 62 -2.29 -18.69 -29.35
CA TYR A 62 -3.74 -19.04 -29.43
C TYR A 62 -4.76 -18.64 -28.32
N LEU A 63 -6.00 -18.32 -28.77
CA LEU A 63 -7.08 -17.57 -28.10
C LEU A 63 -8.16 -18.41 -27.38
N LEU A 64 -8.97 -17.79 -26.47
CA LEU A 64 -10.43 -17.61 -26.70
C LEU A 64 -11.17 -16.61 -25.76
N HIS A 65 -12.44 -16.33 -26.08
CA HIS A 65 -13.36 -15.33 -25.49
C HIS A 65 -14.19 -15.82 -24.28
N GLY A 66 -14.60 -14.86 -23.43
CA GLY A 66 -16.02 -14.74 -23.01
C GLY A 66 -16.34 -14.90 -21.51
N THR A 67 -16.69 -13.79 -20.83
CA THR A 67 -17.24 -13.83 -19.46
C THR A 67 -18.52 -12.98 -19.32
N ARG A 68 -19.63 -13.64 -18.97
CA ARG A 68 -20.86 -13.01 -18.46
C ARG A 68 -21.67 -14.03 -17.64
N PHE A 69 -22.11 -13.59 -16.46
CA PHE A 69 -23.11 -14.20 -15.55
C PHE A 69 -22.72 -15.39 -14.65
N TYR A 70 -22.91 -15.18 -13.34
CA TYR A 70 -23.25 -16.09 -12.21
C TYR A 70 -22.59 -17.48 -12.03
N GLY A 71 -22.09 -17.72 -10.81
CA GLY A 71 -22.06 -19.04 -10.16
C GLY A 71 -20.88 -19.98 -10.46
N ASN A 72 -20.22 -20.48 -9.40
CA ASN A 72 -19.43 -21.73 -9.35
C ASN A 72 -18.37 -22.02 -10.44
N LYS A 73 -17.83 -21.03 -11.18
CA LYS A 73 -16.90 -21.26 -12.31
C LYS A 73 -15.62 -20.42 -12.34
N TYR A 74 -14.97 -20.14 -11.21
CA TYR A 74 -13.75 -19.31 -11.22
C TYR A 74 -12.55 -19.92 -10.50
N LYS A 75 -11.89 -20.86 -11.18
CA LYS A 75 -10.48 -21.25 -10.97
C LYS A 75 -9.53 -20.73 -12.07
N GLU A 76 -10.06 -20.05 -13.09
CA GLU A 76 -9.38 -19.74 -14.35
C GLU A 76 -9.55 -18.26 -14.73
N TYR A 77 -8.77 -17.35 -14.13
CA TYR A 77 -8.94 -15.89 -14.33
C TYR A 77 -7.73 -15.01 -14.73
N PRO A 78 -6.50 -15.50 -15.07
CA PRO A 78 -5.46 -14.62 -15.62
C PRO A 78 -5.64 -14.21 -17.10
N TYR A 79 -6.42 -14.95 -17.91
CA TYR A 79 -6.15 -15.03 -19.36
C TYR A 79 -7.01 -14.16 -20.30
N THR A 80 -8.14 -13.62 -19.86
CA THR A 80 -9.08 -12.86 -20.75
C THR A 80 -8.56 -11.51 -21.23
N ALA A 81 -7.45 -11.02 -20.67
CA ALA A 81 -6.81 -9.75 -20.99
C ALA A 81 -5.95 -9.75 -22.27
N ALA A 82 -5.25 -10.87 -22.50
CA ALA A 82 -4.17 -10.94 -23.48
C ALA A 82 -4.67 -11.07 -24.93
N GLY A 83 -5.97 -11.31 -25.13
CA GLY A 83 -6.55 -11.47 -26.47
C GLY A 83 -6.70 -10.19 -27.30
N VAL A 84 -6.59 -9.00 -26.69
CA VAL A 84 -6.75 -7.70 -27.38
C VAL A 84 -5.41 -7.00 -27.64
N PHE A 85 -4.35 -7.43 -26.96
CA PHE A 85 -3.04 -6.79 -27.01
C PHE A 85 -1.94 -7.85 -26.95
N HIS A 86 -1.01 -7.81 -27.92
CA HIS A 86 0.14 -8.71 -27.98
C HIS A 86 1.17 -8.40 -26.89
N PHE A 87 0.91 -8.90 -25.68
CA PHE A 87 1.93 -9.08 -24.66
C PHE A 87 3.02 -10.00 -25.18
N ARG A 88 4.27 -9.58 -25.05
CA ARG A 88 5.41 -10.48 -25.20
C ARG A 88 5.69 -11.24 -23.89
N ASP A 89 5.57 -10.53 -22.77
CA ASP A 89 5.89 -11.03 -21.43
C ASP A 89 4.87 -10.48 -20.41
N VAL A 90 4.41 -11.33 -19.49
CA VAL A 90 3.57 -10.96 -18.35
C VAL A 90 4.31 -11.29 -17.06
N VAL A 91 4.59 -10.27 -16.24
CA VAL A 91 5.33 -10.42 -14.97
C VAL A 91 4.42 -10.05 -13.82
N LYS A 92 4.26 -10.95 -12.84
CA LYS A 92 3.58 -10.66 -11.57
C LYS A 92 4.57 -9.97 -10.62
N ILE A 93 4.21 -8.79 -10.14
CA ILE A 93 4.98 -8.03 -9.14
C ILE A 93 4.18 -8.02 -7.84
N ASP A 94 4.86 -8.18 -6.70
CA ASP A 94 4.25 -8.04 -5.37
C ASP A 94 3.73 -6.61 -5.15
N HIS A 95 2.57 -6.47 -4.50
CA HIS A 95 1.92 -5.17 -4.27
C HIS A 95 2.83 -4.18 -3.53
N PHE A 96 3.58 -4.66 -2.54
CA PHE A 96 4.46 -3.81 -1.74
C PHE A 96 5.77 -3.52 -2.46
N ASP A 97 6.28 -4.45 -3.27
CA ASP A 97 7.42 -4.17 -4.16
C ASP A 97 7.04 -3.12 -5.22
N ALA A 98 5.82 -3.14 -5.76
CA ALA A 98 5.34 -2.14 -6.72
C ALA A 98 5.22 -0.73 -6.10
N HIS A 99 4.68 -0.62 -4.88
CA HIS A 99 4.67 0.65 -4.14
C HIS A 99 6.09 1.12 -3.75
N ALA A 100 6.98 0.20 -3.37
CA ALA A 100 8.37 0.54 -3.08
C ALA A 100 9.10 1.03 -4.34
N ALA A 101 8.85 0.41 -5.50
CA ALA A 101 9.39 0.80 -6.79
C ALA A 101 9.04 2.24 -7.16
N HIS A 102 7.75 2.58 -7.07
CA HIS A 102 7.24 3.92 -7.32
C HIS A 102 7.87 4.93 -6.36
N ALA A 103 7.77 4.68 -5.05
CA ALA A 103 8.31 5.58 -4.03
C ALA A 103 9.83 5.80 -4.17
N PHE A 104 10.60 4.77 -4.53
CA PHE A 104 12.05 4.87 -4.66
C PHE A 104 12.49 5.52 -5.98
N TYR A 105 12.04 5.03 -7.13
CA TYR A 105 12.57 5.51 -8.42
C TYR A 105 12.10 6.91 -8.79
N ASP A 106 10.97 7.37 -8.25
CA ASP A 106 10.51 8.75 -8.39
C ASP A 106 11.12 9.69 -7.34
N SER A 107 11.78 9.15 -6.30
CA SER A 107 12.53 9.96 -5.32
C SER A 107 13.89 10.42 -5.86
N PRO A 108 14.45 11.55 -5.39
CA PRO A 108 15.76 12.04 -5.80
C PRO A 108 16.93 11.27 -5.17
N PHE A 109 16.67 10.21 -4.39
CA PHE A 109 17.69 9.49 -3.65
C PHE A 109 18.41 8.44 -4.51
N GLU A 110 19.73 8.32 -4.36
CA GLU A 110 20.52 7.19 -4.88
C GLU A 110 20.34 5.95 -4.00
N ARG A 111 20.23 6.16 -2.68
CA ARG A 111 19.93 5.13 -1.67
C ARG A 111 18.87 5.63 -0.69
N ALA A 112 17.87 4.81 -0.40
CA ALA A 112 16.77 5.19 0.49
C ALA A 112 16.40 4.06 1.47
N VAL A 113 15.96 4.45 2.66
CA VAL A 113 15.00 3.63 3.42
C VAL A 113 13.64 3.84 2.76
N VAL A 114 13.04 2.76 2.24
CA VAL A 114 11.69 2.83 1.66
C VAL A 114 10.73 2.20 2.66
N VAL A 115 9.77 2.98 3.13
CA VAL A 115 8.63 2.46 3.89
C VAL A 115 7.46 2.31 2.94
N VAL A 116 6.69 1.23 3.08
CA VAL A 116 5.42 1.04 2.39
C VAL A 116 4.34 0.69 3.40
N SER A 117 3.23 1.43 3.37
CA SER A 117 2.08 1.24 4.27
C SER A 117 0.78 1.43 3.49
N ASP A 118 -0.17 0.51 3.67
CA ASP A 118 -1.40 0.44 2.88
C ASP A 118 -2.58 -0.07 3.73
N GLY A 119 -3.81 0.19 3.30
CA GLY A 119 -5.02 0.03 4.13
C GLY A 119 -5.36 -1.41 4.57
N MET A 120 -4.85 -2.44 3.89
CA MET A 120 -5.23 -3.85 4.13
C MET A 120 -4.08 -4.80 4.45
N ASN A 121 -2.84 -4.35 4.40
CA ASN A 121 -1.66 -5.21 4.45
C ASN A 121 -0.62 -4.71 5.48
N GLN A 122 0.29 -5.59 5.90
CA GLN A 122 1.37 -5.26 6.82
C GLN A 122 2.33 -4.20 6.24
N ASN A 123 2.83 -3.30 7.08
CA ASN A 123 3.80 -2.30 6.64
C ASN A 123 5.15 -2.97 6.35
N THR A 124 5.79 -2.59 5.24
CA THR A 124 7.06 -3.19 4.81
C THR A 124 8.16 -2.15 4.70
N LEU A 125 9.37 -2.55 5.09
CA LEU A 125 10.59 -1.76 5.09
C LEU A 125 11.57 -2.35 4.09
N TYR A 126 12.12 -1.49 3.23
CA TYR A 126 13.18 -1.84 2.30
C TYR A 126 14.39 -0.95 2.52
N LEU A 127 15.56 -1.49 2.17
CA LEU A 127 16.72 -0.70 1.82
C LEU A 127 16.87 -0.77 0.31
N ALA A 128 16.88 0.39 -0.34
CA ALA A 128 16.96 0.54 -1.78
C ALA A 128 18.21 1.33 -2.17
N ASP A 129 18.81 0.94 -3.27
CA ASP A 129 20.04 1.48 -3.85
C ASP A 129 19.89 1.37 -5.38
N ARG A 130 20.13 2.46 -6.13
CA ARG A 130 19.85 2.46 -7.59
C ARG A 130 20.73 1.49 -8.36
N GLN A 131 21.94 1.20 -7.87
CA GLN A 131 22.92 0.31 -8.50
C GLN A 131 22.71 -1.15 -8.08
N ARG A 132 22.26 -1.39 -6.85
CA ARG A 132 22.11 -2.74 -6.26
C ARG A 132 20.66 -3.24 -6.20
N GLY A 133 19.70 -2.39 -6.54
CA GLY A 133 18.27 -2.64 -6.34
C GLY A 133 17.88 -2.54 -4.87
N TRP A 134 16.78 -3.18 -4.48
CA TRP A 134 16.34 -3.22 -3.08
C TRP A 134 16.30 -4.61 -2.46
N VAL A 135 16.35 -4.61 -1.13
CA VAL A 135 16.12 -5.76 -0.26
C VAL A 135 15.01 -5.43 0.75
N ARG A 136 14.12 -6.40 0.99
CA ARG A 136 13.08 -6.31 2.03
C ARG A 136 13.72 -6.64 3.38
N VAL A 137 13.65 -5.72 4.33
CA VAL A 137 14.39 -5.77 5.61
C VAL A 137 13.51 -6.06 6.81
N ALA A 138 12.26 -5.57 6.79
CA ALA A 138 11.29 -5.90 7.82
C ALA A 138 9.87 -5.84 7.26
N VAL A 139 9.00 -6.63 7.87
CA VAL A 139 7.54 -6.52 7.75
C VAL A 139 7.03 -6.34 9.19
N THR A 140 6.11 -5.40 9.43
CA THR A 140 5.49 -5.25 10.75
C THR A 140 4.50 -6.38 10.99
N THR A 141 4.43 -6.87 12.22
CA THR A 141 3.35 -7.77 12.63
C THR A 141 1.99 -7.06 12.63
N GLY A 142 1.97 -5.78 12.98
CA GLY A 142 0.76 -4.97 12.97
C GLY A 142 0.49 -4.22 11.67
N ASN A 143 -0.75 -3.74 11.49
CA ASN A 143 -1.20 -3.02 10.30
C ASN A 143 -1.72 -1.62 10.67
N TRP A 144 -0.97 -0.58 10.30
CA TRP A 144 -1.31 0.80 10.65
C TRP A 144 -2.43 1.37 9.77
N GLY A 145 -2.45 1.00 8.48
CA GLY A 145 -3.49 1.42 7.56
C GLY A 145 -4.86 0.90 7.99
N LEU A 146 -4.94 -0.35 8.42
CA LEU A 146 -6.19 -0.96 8.88
C LEU A 146 -6.67 -0.38 10.22
N MET A 147 -5.75 -0.09 11.16
CA MET A 147 -6.06 0.66 12.39
C MET A 147 -6.62 2.05 12.07
N TYR A 148 -6.00 2.76 11.13
CA TYR A 148 -6.48 4.08 10.69
C TYR A 148 -7.86 4.01 10.04
N VAL A 149 -8.09 3.02 9.17
CA VAL A 149 -9.41 2.70 8.57
C VAL A 149 -10.45 2.43 9.66
N ALA A 150 -10.15 1.59 10.65
CA ALA A 150 -11.08 1.28 11.73
C ALA A 150 -11.43 2.54 12.54
N ALA A 151 -10.45 3.40 12.85
CA ALA A 151 -10.70 4.67 13.53
C ALA A 151 -11.62 5.60 12.73
N VAL A 152 -11.42 5.72 11.41
CA VAL A 152 -12.27 6.55 10.54
C VAL A 152 -13.69 5.98 10.44
N VAL A 153 -13.83 4.66 10.27
CA VAL A 153 -15.12 3.97 10.15
C VAL A 153 -15.95 4.13 11.42
N GLU A 154 -15.36 3.88 12.59
CA GLU A 154 -16.09 3.97 13.85
C GLU A 154 -16.41 5.42 14.26
N LEU A 155 -15.46 6.35 14.09
CA LEU A 155 -15.66 7.77 14.46
C LEU A 155 -16.74 8.47 13.63
N PHE A 156 -16.92 8.08 12.37
CA PHE A 156 -17.95 8.62 11.50
C PHE A 156 -19.16 7.70 11.29
N HIS A 157 -19.26 6.62 12.10
CA HIS A 157 -20.32 5.62 12.04
C HIS A 157 -20.61 5.13 10.60
N MET A 158 -19.55 4.92 9.82
CA MET A 158 -19.68 4.52 8.42
C MET A 158 -20.14 3.07 8.32
N PRO A 159 -21.13 2.74 7.46
CA PRO A 159 -21.52 1.35 7.26
C PRO A 159 -20.37 0.54 6.63
N GLU A 160 -20.02 -0.57 7.29
CA GLU A 160 -19.10 -1.56 6.73
C GLU A 160 -19.67 -2.15 5.42
N PRO A 161 -18.86 -2.35 4.35
CA PRO A 161 -17.55 -1.80 4.07
C PRO A 161 -17.64 -0.84 2.86
N ARG A 162 -17.87 0.46 3.09
CA ARG A 162 -17.59 1.45 2.02
C ARG A 162 -16.09 1.51 1.79
N TYR A 163 -15.64 1.03 0.63
CA TYR A 163 -14.22 0.91 0.21
C TYR A 163 -13.37 2.19 0.29
N HIS A 164 -13.95 3.35 0.58
CA HIS A 164 -13.26 4.64 0.71
C HIS A 164 -13.84 5.38 1.94
N PRO A 165 -13.28 5.15 3.16
CA PRO A 165 -13.52 6.00 4.31
C PRO A 165 -13.16 7.46 4.03
N ASP A 166 -13.77 8.42 4.74
CA ASP A 166 -13.46 9.84 4.58
C ASP A 166 -12.17 10.21 5.34
N PHE A 167 -11.04 9.73 4.84
CA PHE A 167 -9.71 9.97 5.40
C PHE A 167 -9.37 11.47 5.44
N ASN A 168 -9.83 12.24 4.45
CA ASN A 168 -9.60 13.69 4.38
C ASN A 168 -10.29 14.41 5.54
N ARG A 169 -11.54 14.06 5.84
CA ARG A 169 -12.24 14.57 7.02
C ARG A 169 -11.58 14.14 8.32
N PHE A 170 -11.10 12.89 8.41
CA PHE A 170 -10.40 12.41 9.62
C PHE A 170 -9.09 13.18 9.85
N MET A 171 -8.27 13.38 8.80
CA MET A 171 -7.09 14.23 8.87
C MET A 171 -7.45 15.66 9.27
N HIS A 172 -8.45 16.28 8.63
CA HIS A 172 -8.89 17.63 8.99
C HIS A 172 -9.29 17.73 10.47
N LEU A 173 -10.04 16.76 10.98
CA LEU A 173 -10.44 16.69 12.38
C LEU A 173 -9.22 16.52 13.32
N ALA A 174 -8.26 15.67 12.94
CA ALA A 174 -7.00 15.48 13.66
C ALA A 174 -6.15 16.76 13.71
N SER A 175 -6.12 17.57 12.64
CA SER A 175 -5.39 18.86 12.61
C SER A 175 -5.92 19.92 13.57
N GLN A 176 -7.12 19.71 14.12
CA GLN A 176 -7.81 20.61 15.04
C GLN A 176 -7.80 20.10 16.49
N GLY A 177 -7.24 18.92 16.74
CA GLY A 177 -7.21 18.29 18.06
C GLY A 177 -5.87 18.39 18.76
N THR A 178 -5.87 18.16 20.07
CA THR A 178 -4.68 17.94 20.89
C THR A 178 -4.54 16.44 21.17
N PRO A 179 -3.41 15.79 20.84
CA PRO A 179 -3.18 14.39 21.21
C PRO A 179 -3.26 14.17 22.73
N ARG A 180 -4.00 13.14 23.16
CA ARG A 180 -4.14 12.65 24.55
C ARG A 180 -3.64 11.20 24.64
N PRO A 181 -2.33 10.94 24.48
CA PRO A 181 -1.80 9.59 24.50
C PRO A 181 -2.15 8.84 25.80
N GLU A 182 -2.19 9.53 26.94
CA GLU A 182 -2.59 8.99 28.24
C GLU A 182 -4.01 8.41 28.26
N GLN A 183 -4.91 8.88 27.40
CA GLN A 183 -6.32 8.47 27.38
C GLN A 183 -6.59 7.31 26.41
N TRP A 184 -5.92 7.28 25.25
CA TRP A 184 -6.26 6.33 24.17
C TRP A 184 -5.09 5.53 23.58
N ARG A 185 -3.82 5.84 23.90
CA ARG A 185 -2.66 5.13 23.31
C ARG A 185 -2.78 3.61 23.49
N GLY A 186 -2.97 3.14 24.72
CA GLY A 186 -3.00 1.70 25.01
C GLY A 186 -4.07 0.93 24.21
N ASP A 187 -5.24 1.54 23.97
CA ASP A 187 -6.31 0.91 23.20
C ASP A 187 -6.06 0.92 21.69
N VAL A 188 -5.56 2.03 21.15
CA VAL A 188 -5.25 2.17 19.72
C VAL A 188 -4.01 1.36 19.33
N GLU A 189 -2.96 1.34 20.15
CA GLU A 189 -1.77 0.51 19.93
C GLU A 189 -2.12 -0.99 19.98
N ALA A 190 -2.97 -1.41 20.93
CA ALA A 190 -3.42 -2.79 21.03
C ALA A 190 -4.30 -3.23 19.84
N CYS A 191 -4.84 -2.31 19.04
CA CYS A 191 -5.54 -2.64 17.80
C CYS A 191 -4.59 -3.17 16.72
N LEU A 192 -3.31 -2.78 16.72
CA LEU A 192 -2.40 -3.04 15.60
C LEU A 192 -2.21 -4.51 15.27
N THR A 193 -2.24 -5.40 16.26
CA THR A 193 -2.02 -6.84 16.11
C THR A 193 -3.33 -7.64 15.95
N LEU A 194 -4.49 -6.98 15.97
CA LEU A 194 -5.79 -7.63 15.86
C LEU A 194 -6.19 -7.84 14.39
N GLY A 195 -6.98 -8.89 14.14
CA GLY A 195 -7.75 -9.02 12.90
C GLY A 195 -8.91 -8.02 12.87
N TRP A 196 -9.43 -7.73 11.67
CA TRP A 196 -10.46 -6.70 11.42
C TRP A 196 -11.61 -6.69 12.43
N THR A 197 -12.25 -7.84 12.67
CA THR A 197 -13.43 -7.93 13.56
C THR A 197 -13.13 -7.48 14.99
N GLU A 198 -12.03 -7.91 15.59
CA GLU A 198 -11.66 -7.52 16.95
C GLU A 198 -11.08 -6.09 17.00
N MET A 199 -10.39 -5.66 15.94
CA MET A 199 -9.93 -4.28 15.76
C MET A 199 -11.11 -3.30 15.76
N VAL A 200 -12.13 -3.54 14.93
CA VAL A 200 -13.36 -2.74 14.84
C VAL A 200 -14.09 -2.72 16.17
N LYS A 201 -14.28 -3.88 16.80
CA LYS A 201 -14.94 -4.00 18.11
C LYS A 201 -14.22 -3.21 19.21
N ARG A 202 -12.88 -3.24 19.26
CA ARG A 202 -12.09 -2.45 20.21
C ARG A 202 -12.14 -0.95 19.90
N MET A 203 -12.02 -0.59 18.62
CA MET A 203 -12.12 0.79 18.17
C MET A 203 -13.48 1.40 18.52
N ARG A 204 -14.57 0.65 18.30
CA ARG A 204 -15.94 1.01 18.69
C ARG A 204 -16.06 1.28 20.19
N ALA A 205 -15.48 0.43 21.03
CA ALA A 205 -15.48 0.63 22.48
C ALA A 205 -14.69 1.88 22.91
N THR A 206 -13.63 2.23 22.16
CA THR A 206 -12.82 3.43 22.40
C THR A 206 -13.54 4.71 21.94
N VAL A 207 -14.30 4.63 20.85
CA VAL A 207 -15.01 5.75 20.21
C VAL A 207 -16.39 6.03 20.82
N ALA A 208 -17.12 5.01 21.28
CA ALA A 208 -18.49 5.17 21.80
C ALA A 208 -18.65 6.21 22.95
N PRO A 209 -17.66 6.43 23.85
CA PRO A 209 -17.73 7.48 24.87
C PRO A 209 -17.51 8.92 24.37
N LEU A 210 -17.13 9.12 23.09
CA LEU A 210 -16.74 10.42 22.54
C LEU A 210 -17.98 11.25 22.12
N THR A 211 -18.65 11.84 23.12
CA THR A 211 -19.92 12.56 22.94
C THR A 211 -19.79 14.01 22.45
N THR A 212 -18.57 14.58 22.43
CA THR A 212 -18.33 15.96 21.99
C THR A 212 -17.35 16.04 20.83
N GLU A 213 -17.51 17.05 19.96
CA GLU A 213 -16.61 17.25 18.82
C GLU A 213 -15.14 17.47 19.26
N ALA A 214 -14.91 18.15 20.39
CA ALA A 214 -13.57 18.33 20.96
C ALA A 214 -12.90 16.98 21.30
N GLN A 215 -13.64 16.05 21.93
CA GLN A 215 -13.13 14.71 22.19
C GLN A 215 -12.85 13.92 20.91
N GLN A 216 -13.67 14.09 19.87
CA GLN A 216 -13.49 13.43 18.57
C GLN A 216 -12.25 13.96 17.83
N ARG A 217 -11.98 15.27 17.92
CA ARG A 217 -10.74 15.92 17.43
C ARG A 217 -9.51 15.43 18.18
N ASP A 218 -9.52 15.47 19.51
CA ASP A 218 -8.41 15.01 20.36
C ASP A 218 -8.13 13.50 20.13
N PHE A 219 -9.16 12.68 19.94
CA PHE A 219 -9.02 11.27 19.57
C PHE A 219 -8.39 11.09 18.19
N ALA A 220 -8.88 11.79 17.16
CA ALA A 220 -8.32 11.72 15.81
C ALA A 220 -6.85 12.20 15.77
N ALA A 221 -6.53 13.26 16.52
CA ALA A 221 -5.17 13.76 16.72
C ALA A 221 -4.27 12.72 17.42
N THR A 222 -4.82 11.96 18.38
CA THR A 222 -4.10 10.87 19.06
C THR A 222 -3.80 9.71 18.11
N VAL A 223 -4.79 9.25 17.33
CA VAL A 223 -4.58 8.21 16.30
C VAL A 223 -3.52 8.66 15.27
N GLN A 224 -3.56 9.92 14.85
CA GLN A 224 -2.60 10.53 13.93
C GLN A 224 -1.17 10.59 14.53
N ALA A 225 -1.03 11.00 15.79
CA ALA A 225 0.26 11.05 16.48
C ALA A 225 0.88 9.66 16.64
N LEU A 226 0.07 8.64 16.97
CA LEU A 226 0.52 7.24 17.06
C LEU A 226 1.01 6.73 15.71
N LEU A 227 0.27 7.01 14.64
CA LEU A 227 0.67 6.64 13.28
C LEU A 227 2.05 7.23 12.92
N GLY A 228 2.29 8.51 13.26
CA GLY A 228 3.58 9.17 13.11
C GLY A 228 4.70 8.54 13.95
N ASP A 229 4.46 8.24 15.23
CA ASP A 229 5.42 7.55 16.10
C ASP A 229 5.86 6.20 15.52
N TYR A 230 4.91 5.40 15.02
CA TYR A 230 5.18 4.11 14.40
C TYR A 230 5.97 4.24 13.10
N PHE A 231 5.63 5.22 12.26
CA PHE A 231 6.40 5.53 11.05
C PHE A 231 7.85 5.89 11.41
N VAL A 232 8.06 6.84 12.33
CA VAL A 232 9.40 7.25 12.80
C VAL A 232 10.16 6.07 13.42
N HIS A 233 9.52 5.23 14.23
CA HIS A 233 10.15 4.03 14.79
C HIS A 233 10.64 3.07 13.68
N PHE A 234 9.83 2.85 12.65
CA PHE A 234 10.12 1.92 11.56
C PHE A 234 11.18 2.47 10.60
N VAL A 235 11.15 3.77 10.30
CA VAL A 235 12.25 4.49 9.62
C VAL A 235 13.56 4.34 10.40
N ARG A 236 13.55 4.58 11.72
CA ARG A 236 14.73 4.38 12.59
C ARG A 236 15.23 2.93 12.58
N ARG A 237 14.34 1.93 12.44
CA ARG A 237 14.71 0.52 12.24
C ARG A 237 15.44 0.31 10.90
N GLY A 238 14.97 0.94 9.82
CA GLY A 238 15.63 0.93 8.51
C GLY A 238 17.01 1.56 8.54
N LEU A 239 17.12 2.76 9.12
CA LEU A 239 18.38 3.47 9.27
C LEU A 239 19.42 2.66 10.07
N ARG A 240 18.99 1.94 11.13
CA ARG A 240 19.87 1.00 11.85
C ARG A 240 20.28 -0.20 11.00
N ALA A 241 19.35 -0.78 10.24
CA ALA A 241 19.63 -1.93 9.38
C ALA A 241 20.55 -1.61 8.20
N ALA A 242 20.58 -0.35 7.75
CA ALA A 242 21.51 0.13 6.72
C ALA A 242 22.98 0.17 7.21
N GLY A 243 23.20 0.19 8.54
CA GLY A 243 24.52 0.15 9.15
C GLY A 243 25.42 1.30 8.68
N ALA A 244 26.60 0.96 8.16
CA ALA A 244 27.56 1.94 7.64
C ALA A 244 27.13 2.58 6.31
N GLN A 245 26.26 1.94 5.53
CA GLN A 245 25.76 2.46 4.26
C GLN A 245 24.57 3.38 4.53
N LYS A 246 24.85 4.58 5.07
CA LYS A 246 23.82 5.59 5.34
C LYS A 246 22.99 5.88 4.08
N PRO A 247 21.66 5.72 4.11
CA PRO A 247 20.78 6.17 3.05
C PRO A 247 20.84 7.68 2.89
N ASP A 248 20.57 8.16 1.68
CA ASP A 248 20.53 9.59 1.34
C ASP A 248 19.19 10.23 1.75
N GLY A 249 18.16 9.40 1.97
CA GLY A 249 16.88 9.84 2.51
C GLY A 249 15.90 8.71 2.81
N VAL A 250 14.63 9.09 2.96
CA VAL A 250 13.50 8.20 3.25
C VAL A 250 12.46 8.39 2.16
N ALA A 251 12.09 7.31 1.48
CA ALA A 251 10.98 7.28 0.54
C ALA A 251 9.78 6.60 1.19
N PHE A 252 8.56 7.06 0.89
CA PHE A 252 7.34 6.50 1.47
C PHE A 252 6.28 6.24 0.38
N GLY A 253 5.67 5.06 0.41
CA GLY A 253 4.68 4.61 -0.57
C GLY A 253 3.53 3.80 0.02
N GLY A 254 2.56 3.47 -0.84
CA GLY A 254 1.29 2.85 -0.45
C GLY A 254 0.22 3.88 -0.09
N GLY A 255 -1.03 3.43 0.14
CA GLY A 255 -2.17 4.33 0.35
C GLY A 255 -2.04 5.26 1.56
N VAL A 256 -1.26 4.88 2.58
CA VAL A 256 -1.05 5.70 3.78
C VAL A 256 -0.07 6.85 3.50
N ALA A 257 0.69 6.83 2.39
CA ALA A 257 1.55 7.94 1.97
C ALA A 257 0.82 9.21 1.57
N PHE A 258 -0.49 9.14 1.33
CA PHE A 258 -1.33 10.32 1.12
C PHE A 258 -1.76 11.01 2.42
N ASN A 259 -1.39 10.47 3.60
CA ASN A 259 -1.64 11.14 4.88
C ASN A 259 -0.65 12.29 5.11
N THR A 260 -1.03 13.50 4.70
CA THR A 260 -0.17 14.68 4.75
C THR A 260 0.23 15.10 6.17
N LEU A 261 -0.61 14.84 7.18
CA LEU A 261 -0.31 15.12 8.59
C LEU A 261 0.71 14.16 9.22
N MET A 262 1.08 13.08 8.53
CA MET A 262 2.19 12.22 8.97
C MET A 262 3.50 12.57 8.23
N VAL A 263 3.39 13.17 7.05
CA VAL A 263 4.53 13.47 6.17
C VAL A 263 5.10 14.88 6.42
N ALA A 264 4.29 15.79 6.96
CA ALA A 264 4.67 17.15 7.36
C ALA A 264 5.46 17.19 8.68
#